data_AF-A0A368EZT3-F1
#
_entry.id   AF-A0A368EZT3-F1
#
_cell.length_a   1.000
_cell.length_b   1.000
_cell.length_c   1.000
_cell.angle_alpha   90.00
_cell.angle_beta   90.00
_cell.angle_gamma   90.00
#
_symmetry.space_group_name_H-M   'P 1'
#
loop_
_entity.id
_entity.type
_entity.pdbx_description
1 polymer ?
#
loop_
_entity_poly.entity_id
_entity_poly.type
_entity_poly.pdbx_seq_one_letter_code
_entity_poly.pdbx_strand_id
1 'polypeptide(L)'
;MENLVPLDGAKSAENCRAQRRSDLQGIRGFAILFVLMMHLRPNSFRLGFVGVDMFFVLSGFLMTKILFKNKMSLNSVGSFYMRRFKRIVPLYMLLAAATYTYGYFCLLVPHRKQIVDDLVWVYTYSSNIQPIFQKLGYWDQ
;
A
#
# COMPACT_ATOMS: atom_id res chain seq x y z
N MET A 1 30.71 23.62 43.19
CA MET A 1 29.37 23.84 42.60
C MET A 1 29.45 23.51 41.12
N GLU A 2 29.39 22.23 40.76
CA GLU A 2 29.31 21.83 39.36
C GLU A 2 28.31 20.67 39.27
N ASN A 3 27.04 21.04 39.10
CA ASN A 3 25.98 20.11 38.79
C ASN A 3 26.09 19.80 37.29
N LEU A 4 26.63 18.62 36.97
CA LEU A 4 26.56 18.05 35.63
C LEU A 4 25.12 17.61 35.36
N VAL A 5 24.38 18.46 34.64
CA VAL A 5 23.09 18.12 34.02
C VAL A 5 23.32 16.96 33.03
N PRO A 6 22.60 15.82 33.12
CA PRO A 6 22.82 14.70 32.22
C PRO A 6 22.26 15.01 30.83
N LEU A 7 23.10 14.91 29.80
CA LEU A 7 22.70 14.96 28.38
C LEU A 7 22.11 13.61 27.92
N ASP A 8 21.13 13.06 28.64
CA ASP A 8 20.55 11.74 28.37
C ASP A 8 19.30 11.77 27.44
N GLY A 9 18.67 12.93 27.30
CA GLY A 9 17.46 13.11 26.49
C GLY A 9 17.66 12.85 24.99
N ALA A 10 18.86 13.12 24.46
CA ALA A 10 19.17 12.90 23.05
C ALA A 10 19.29 11.41 22.68
N LYS A 11 19.93 10.60 23.55
CA LYS A 11 20.07 9.14 23.35
C LYS A 11 18.73 8.40 23.49
N SER A 12 17.84 8.89 24.33
CA SER A 12 16.49 8.31 24.52
C SER A 12 15.59 8.51 23.30
N ALA A 13 15.62 9.71 22.70
CA ALA A 13 14.89 10.00 21.46
C ALA A 13 15.42 9.22 20.24
N GLU A 14 16.74 8.99 20.18
CA GLU A 14 17.39 8.19 19.14
C GLU A 14 16.98 6.71 19.22
N ASN A 15 16.94 6.13 20.43
CA ASN A 15 16.47 4.76 20.67
C ASN A 15 14.96 4.59 20.43
N CYS A 16 14.14 5.60 20.69
CA CYS A 16 12.70 5.58 20.34
C CYS A 16 12.45 5.60 18.82
N ARG A 17 13.40 6.11 18.02
CA ARG A 17 13.35 6.08 16.55
C ARG A 17 13.90 4.77 15.97
N ALA A 18 14.75 4.06 16.72
CA ALA A 18 15.47 2.86 16.30
C ALA A 18 14.63 1.56 16.26
N GLN A 19 13.44 1.50 16.87
CA GLN A 19 12.60 0.28 16.80
C GLN A 19 11.61 0.28 15.63
N ARG A 20 11.86 1.06 14.59
CA ARG A 20 11.22 0.88 13.29
C ARG A 20 12.11 -0.08 12.50
N ARG A 21 11.65 -1.32 12.28
CA ARG A 21 12.41 -2.33 11.52
C ARG A 21 12.53 -1.91 10.05
N SER A 22 13.57 -1.13 9.76
CA SER A 22 13.89 -0.60 8.44
C SER A 22 14.16 -1.72 7.44
N ASP A 23 14.73 -2.85 7.90
CA ASP A 23 15.01 -4.03 7.09
C ASP A 23 13.74 -4.52 6.35
N LEU A 24 12.62 -4.63 7.07
CA LEU A 24 11.33 -5.05 6.51
C LEU A 24 10.71 -4.02 5.56
N GLN A 25 11.08 -2.75 5.70
CA GLN A 25 10.64 -1.70 4.76
C GLN A 25 11.51 -1.70 3.51
N GLY A 26 12.81 -1.97 3.65
CA GLY A 26 13.74 -2.15 2.53
C GLY A 26 13.31 -3.30 1.61
N ILE A 27 13.04 -4.48 2.19
CA ILE A 27 12.59 -5.65 1.40
C ILE A 27 11.26 -5.34 0.69
N ARG A 28 10.35 -4.60 1.34
CA ARG A 28 9.10 -4.16 0.70
C ARG A 28 9.34 -3.20 -0.46
N GLY A 29 10.33 -2.32 -0.34
CA GLY A 29 10.78 -1.45 -1.44
C GLY A 29 11.27 -2.27 -2.64
N PHE A 30 12.09 -3.30 -2.39
CA PHE A 30 12.52 -4.23 -3.45
C PHE A 30 11.34 -4.98 -4.08
N ALA A 31 10.36 -5.41 -3.27
CA ALA A 31 9.16 -6.04 -3.77
C ALA A 31 8.37 -5.11 -4.71
N ILE A 32 8.20 -3.83 -4.35
CA ILE A 32 7.57 -2.82 -5.22
C ILE A 32 8.37 -2.64 -6.52
N LEU A 33 9.71 -2.63 -6.44
CA LEU A 33 10.55 -2.50 -7.64
C LEU A 33 10.31 -3.64 -8.63
N PHE A 34 10.19 -4.88 -8.17
CA PHE A 34 9.84 -6.01 -9.04
C PHE A 34 8.47 -5.85 -9.69
N VAL A 35 7.47 -5.35 -8.96
CA VAL A 35 6.13 -5.06 -9.51
C VAL A 35 6.20 -3.99 -10.60
N LEU A 36 6.95 -2.92 -10.37
CA LEU A 36 7.15 -1.84 -11.34
C LEU A 36 7.88 -2.33 -12.59
N MET A 37 8.93 -3.15 -12.43
CA MET A 37 9.67 -3.71 -13.57
C MET A 37 8.78 -4.57 -14.47
N MET A 38 7.86 -5.36 -13.88
CA MET A 38 6.91 -6.16 -14.66
C MET A 38 5.92 -5.27 -15.43
N HIS A 39 5.43 -4.18 -14.84
CA HIS A 39 4.56 -3.24 -15.57
C HIS A 39 5.29 -2.51 -16.71
N LEU A 40 6.59 -2.26 -16.57
CA LEU A 40 7.39 -1.59 -17.60
C LEU A 40 7.78 -2.51 -18.77
N ARG A 41 8.01 -3.80 -18.50
CA ARG A 41 8.39 -4.81 -19.51
C ARG A 41 7.75 -6.17 -19.24
N PRO A 42 6.45 -6.34 -19.51
CA PRO A 42 5.71 -7.56 -19.18
C PRO A 42 6.26 -8.82 -19.89
N ASN A 43 6.68 -8.71 -21.15
CA ASN A 43 7.20 -9.84 -21.91
C ASN A 43 8.58 -10.35 -21.45
N SER A 44 9.35 -9.55 -20.71
CA SER A 44 10.72 -9.91 -20.29
C SER A 44 10.81 -10.31 -18.82
N PHE A 45 9.88 -9.85 -17.98
CA PHE A 45 9.95 -10.04 -16.53
C PHE A 45 8.65 -10.64 -15.95
N ARG A 46 8.49 -11.95 -16.10
CA ARG A 46 7.41 -12.73 -15.46
C ARG A 46 7.55 -12.86 -13.94
N LEU A 47 8.68 -12.43 -13.35
CA LEU A 47 8.92 -12.47 -11.90
C LEU A 47 8.18 -11.39 -11.09
N GLY A 48 7.50 -10.43 -11.73
CA GLY A 48 6.80 -9.35 -11.01
C GLY A 48 5.75 -9.82 -10.01
N PHE A 49 5.10 -10.96 -10.28
CA PHE A 49 4.12 -11.58 -9.40
C PHE A 49 4.70 -11.97 -8.04
N VAL A 50 5.94 -12.45 -8.00
CA VAL A 50 6.66 -12.73 -6.75
C VAL A 50 6.82 -11.47 -5.90
N GLY A 51 6.98 -10.30 -6.54
CA GLY A 51 7.00 -9.01 -5.87
C GLY A 51 5.68 -8.69 -5.17
N VAL A 52 4.54 -8.97 -5.82
CA VAL A 52 3.20 -8.78 -5.24
C VAL A 52 3.05 -9.65 -3.99
N ASP A 53 3.38 -10.94 -4.08
CA ASP A 53 3.27 -11.88 -2.97
C ASP A 53 4.16 -11.48 -1.78
N MET A 54 5.43 -11.15 -2.04
CA MET A 54 6.36 -10.68 -1.01
C MET A 54 5.84 -9.41 -0.32
N PHE A 55 5.34 -8.45 -1.09
CA PHE A 55 4.81 -7.20 -0.55
C PHE A 55 3.63 -7.45 0.41
N PHE A 56 2.67 -8.30 0.00
CA PHE A 56 1.49 -8.59 0.80
C PHE A 56 1.82 -9.41 2.05
N VAL A 57 2.66 -10.45 1.93
CA VAL A 57 3.09 -11.28 3.07
C VAL A 57 3.81 -10.43 4.12
N LEU A 58 4.77 -9.60 3.70
CA LEU A 58 5.52 -8.73 4.62
C LEU A 58 4.64 -7.65 5.26
N SER A 59 3.71 -7.09 4.48
CA SER A 59 2.75 -6.12 4.99
C SER A 59 1.87 -6.79 6.05
N GLY A 60 1.23 -7.92 5.73
CA GLY A 60 0.40 -8.70 6.65
C GLY A 60 1.12 -9.07 7.94
N PHE A 61 2.34 -9.60 7.85
CA PHE A 61 3.17 -9.94 9.02
C PHE A 61 3.39 -8.72 9.94
N LEU A 62 3.79 -7.58 9.38
CA LEU A 62 3.98 -6.36 10.16
C LEU A 62 2.66 -5.86 10.77
N MET A 63 1.58 -5.97 10.02
CA MET A 63 0.26 -5.50 10.43
C MET A 63 -0.22 -6.32 11.63
N THR A 64 -0.15 -7.65 11.55
CA THR A 64 -0.48 -8.57 12.64
C THR A 64 0.43 -8.35 13.84
N LYS A 65 1.75 -8.20 13.65
CA LYS A 65 2.68 -7.92 14.76
C LYS A 65 2.32 -6.66 15.55
N ILE A 66 1.92 -5.58 14.87
CA ILE A 66 1.50 -4.33 15.54
C ILE A 66 0.16 -4.51 16.25
N LEU A 67 -0.75 -5.30 15.67
CA LEU A 67 -2.05 -5.60 16.28
C LEU A 67 -1.87 -6.35 17.60
N PHE A 68 -1.05 -7.40 17.62
CA PHE A 68 -0.75 -8.22 18.80
C PHE A 68 0.10 -7.51 19.86
N LYS A 69 0.78 -6.40 19.52
CA LYS A 69 1.52 -5.59 20.50
C LYS A 69 0.58 -4.88 21.50
N ASN A 70 -0.69 -4.69 21.15
CA ASN A 70 -1.69 -4.05 22.01
C ASN A 70 -2.62 -5.11 22.62
N LYS A 71 -3.21 -4.83 23.79
CA LYS A 71 -4.26 -5.70 24.37
C LYS A 71 -5.43 -5.78 23.39
N MET A 72 -5.75 -7.00 22.94
CA MET A 72 -6.77 -7.26 21.94
C MET A 72 -8.17 -7.00 22.53
N SER A 73 -8.73 -5.85 22.22
CA SER A 73 -10.13 -5.47 22.47
C SER A 73 -10.79 -4.99 21.18
N LEU A 74 -12.12 -5.11 21.05
CA LEU A 74 -12.84 -4.64 19.86
C LEU A 74 -12.49 -3.18 19.50
N ASN A 75 -12.40 -2.31 20.52
CA ASN A 75 -12.03 -0.90 20.36
C ASN A 75 -10.57 -0.71 19.89
N SER A 76 -9.64 -1.53 20.38
CA SER A 76 -8.23 -1.47 19.94
C SER A 76 -8.07 -1.90 18.47
N VAL A 77 -8.83 -2.91 18.04
CA VAL A 77 -8.82 -3.42 16.67
C VAL A 77 -9.47 -2.38 15.73
N GLY A 78 -10.64 -1.84 16.11
CA GLY A 78 -11.32 -0.80 15.35
C GLY A 78 -10.46 0.46 15.19
N SER A 79 -9.87 0.97 16.27
CA SER A 79 -8.98 2.14 16.21
C SER A 79 -7.72 1.89 15.39
N PHE A 80 -7.23 0.66 15.33
CA PHE A 80 -6.10 0.27 14.51
C PHE A 80 -6.43 0.30 13.02
N TYR A 81 -7.55 -0.30 12.60
CA TYR A 81 -8.01 -0.24 11.21
C TYR A 81 -8.42 1.17 10.79
N MET A 82 -9.07 1.93 11.68
CA MET A 82 -9.44 3.32 11.42
C MET A 82 -8.23 4.22 11.14
N ARG A 83 -7.14 4.07 11.91
CA ARG A 83 -5.88 4.80 11.66
C ARG A 83 -5.29 4.49 10.29
N ARG A 84 -5.45 3.25 9.82
CA ARG A 84 -4.98 2.84 8.49
C ARG A 84 -5.87 3.35 7.38
N PHE A 85 -7.17 3.25 7.56
CA PHE A 85 -8.15 3.78 6.63
C PHE A 85 -7.92 5.27 6.38
N LYS A 86 -7.78 6.07 7.45
CA LYS A 86 -7.47 7.51 7.37
C LYS A 86 -6.13 7.83 6.71
N ARG A 87 -5.21 6.87 6.60
CA ARG A 87 -3.90 7.05 5.94
C ARG A 87 -3.90 6.63 4.48
N ILE A 88 -4.58 5.53 4.14
CA ILE A 88 -4.52 4.93 2.80
C ILE A 88 -5.59 5.53 1.87
N VAL A 89 -6.81 5.73 2.38
CA VAL A 89 -7.96 6.15 1.57
C VAL A 89 -7.79 7.55 0.97
N PRO A 90 -7.26 8.57 1.68
CA PRO A 90 -7.10 9.89 1.07
C PRO A 90 -6.17 9.87 -0.15
N LEU A 91 -5.07 9.12 -0.05
CA LEU A 91 -4.11 9.00 -1.14
C LEU A 91 -4.70 8.21 -2.32
N TYR A 92 -5.47 7.16 -2.01
CA TYR A 92 -6.20 6.38 -3.01
C TYR A 92 -7.19 7.23 -3.80
N MET A 93 -8.06 7.96 -3.10
CA MET A 93 -9.08 8.81 -3.71
C MET A 93 -8.45 9.93 -4.54
N LEU A 94 -7.36 10.52 -4.06
CA LEU A 94 -6.60 11.53 -4.80
C LEU A 94 -6.03 10.95 -6.09
N LEU A 95 -5.38 9.80 -6.04
CA LEU A 95 -4.81 9.16 -7.22
C LEU A 95 -5.89 8.73 -8.22
N ALA A 96 -7.00 8.18 -7.73
CA ALA A 96 -8.14 7.80 -8.56
C ALA A 96 -8.72 9.02 -9.29
N ALA A 97 -8.95 10.11 -8.55
CA ALA A 97 -9.44 11.37 -9.14
C ALA A 97 -8.44 11.94 -10.16
N ALA A 98 -7.15 12.01 -9.81
CA ALA A 98 -6.11 12.52 -10.70
C ALA A 98 -6.00 11.70 -12.00
N THR A 99 -6.04 10.37 -11.88
CA THR A 99 -5.98 9.47 -13.03
C THR A 99 -7.24 9.59 -13.90
N TYR A 100 -8.42 9.71 -13.29
CA TYR A 100 -9.67 9.95 -14.01
C TYR A 100 -9.65 11.29 -14.75
N THR A 101 -9.27 12.38 -14.07
CA THR A 101 -9.17 13.70 -14.68
C THR A 101 -8.18 13.69 -15.84
N TYR A 102 -6.99 13.13 -15.64
CA TYR A 102 -5.99 12.98 -16.69
C TYR A 102 -6.51 12.16 -17.87
N GLY A 103 -7.13 11.00 -17.61
CA GLY A 103 -7.71 10.14 -18.64
C GLY A 103 -8.81 10.84 -19.44
N TYR A 104 -9.71 11.56 -18.77
CA TYR A 104 -10.82 12.27 -19.42
C TYR A 104 -10.35 13.38 -20.37
N PHE A 105 -9.33 14.16 -19.96
CA PHE A 105 -8.83 15.30 -20.72
C PHE A 105 -7.75 14.93 -21.76
N CYS A 106 -6.90 13.93 -21.49
CA CYS A 106 -5.74 13.63 -22.33
C CYS A 106 -5.91 12.39 -23.24
N LEU A 107 -6.86 11.48 -23.00
CA LEU A 107 -7.05 10.28 -23.84
C LEU A 107 -8.10 10.48 -24.95
N LEU A 108 -7.90 9.77 -26.07
CA LEU A 108 -8.76 9.78 -27.26
C LEU A 108 -10.21 9.37 -26.93
N VAL A 109 -11.18 10.03 -27.59
CA VAL A 109 -12.64 9.87 -27.41
C VAL A 109 -13.16 8.42 -27.32
N PRO A 110 -12.62 7.42 -28.06
CA PRO A 110 -13.15 6.05 -28.03
C PRO A 110 -13.10 5.37 -26.65
N HIS A 111 -12.17 5.77 -25.78
CA HIS A 111 -11.97 5.13 -24.47
C HIS A 111 -12.76 5.78 -23.33
N ARG A 112 -13.49 6.88 -23.58
CA ARG A 112 -14.20 7.60 -22.51
C ARG A 112 -15.34 6.80 -21.87
N LYS A 113 -16.02 5.94 -22.63
CA LYS A 113 -17.10 5.09 -22.08
C LYS A 113 -16.54 4.07 -21.09
N GLN A 114 -15.45 3.38 -21.44
CA GLN A 114 -14.76 2.45 -20.54
C GLN A 114 -14.32 3.12 -19.24
N ILE A 115 -13.75 4.32 -19.30
CA ILE A 115 -13.31 5.04 -18.10
C ILE A 115 -14.49 5.36 -17.15
N VAL A 116 -15.66 5.69 -17.71
CA VAL A 116 -16.87 5.97 -16.92
C VAL A 116 -17.48 4.70 -16.34
N ASP A 117 -17.41 3.58 -17.05
CA ASP A 117 -17.88 2.29 -16.54
C ASP A 117 -16.96 1.75 -15.43
N ASP A 118 -15.64 1.93 -15.57
CA ASP A 118 -14.64 1.51 -14.58
C ASP A 118 -14.63 2.40 -13.33
N LEU A 119 -15.14 3.64 -13.44
CA LEU A 119 -15.19 4.63 -12.37
C LEU A 119 -15.87 4.08 -11.10
N VAL A 120 -17.00 3.37 -11.26
CA VAL A 120 -17.73 2.77 -10.14
C VAL A 120 -16.88 1.71 -9.45
N TRP A 121 -16.20 0.87 -10.23
CA TRP A 121 -15.34 -0.20 -9.72
C TRP A 121 -14.11 0.33 -9.00
N VAL A 122 -13.50 1.40 -9.52
CA VAL A 122 -12.38 2.08 -8.85
C VAL A 122 -12.89 2.72 -7.56
N TYR A 123 -13.91 3.58 -7.57
CA TYR A 123 -14.31 4.30 -6.35
C TYR A 123 -14.79 3.38 -5.21
N THR A 124 -15.38 2.24 -5.54
CA THR A 124 -15.81 1.24 -4.55
C THR A 124 -14.71 0.26 -4.16
N TYR A 125 -13.50 0.42 -4.68
CA TYR A 125 -12.35 -0.49 -4.48
C TYR A 125 -12.63 -1.94 -4.94
N SER A 126 -13.57 -2.11 -5.87
CA SER A 126 -14.05 -3.41 -6.35
C SER A 126 -13.51 -3.79 -7.73
N SER A 127 -12.56 -3.04 -8.28
CA SER A 127 -11.90 -3.33 -9.56
C SER A 127 -11.27 -4.72 -9.63
N ASN A 128 -10.82 -5.27 -8.50
CA ASN A 128 -10.25 -6.62 -8.44
C ASN A 128 -11.33 -7.73 -8.41
N ILE A 129 -12.61 -7.40 -8.26
CA ILE A 129 -13.72 -8.38 -8.21
C ILE A 129 -14.30 -8.62 -9.60
N GLN A 130 -14.33 -7.59 -10.46
CA GLN A 130 -14.85 -7.66 -11.83
C GLN A 130 -14.26 -8.82 -12.68
N PRO A 131 -12.94 -9.14 -12.64
CA PRO A 131 -12.37 -10.25 -13.40
C PRO A 131 -12.85 -11.63 -12.91
N ILE A 132 -13.19 -11.76 -11.63
CA ILE A 132 -13.69 -13.02 -11.03
C ILE A 132 -14.98 -13.45 -11.73
N PHE A 133 -15.83 -12.48 -12.07
CA PHE A 133 -17.09 -12.72 -12.77
C PHE A 133 -16.90 -13.00 -14.28
N GLN A 134 -15.75 -12.62 -14.85
CA GLN A 134 -15.44 -12.79 -16.27
C GLN A 134 -14.65 -14.08 -16.59
N LYS A 135 -14.35 -14.94 -15.60
CA LYS A 135 -13.59 -16.19 -15.75
C LYS A 135 -12.19 -16.03 -16.39
N LEU A 136 -11.62 -14.83 -16.37
CA LEU A 136 -10.22 -14.61 -16.70
C LEU A 136 -9.38 -15.02 -15.50
N GLY A 137 -8.39 -15.91 -15.68
CA GLY A 137 -7.43 -16.18 -14.64
C GLY A 137 -6.66 -14.91 -14.33
N TYR A 138 -6.49 -14.58 -13.04
CA TYR A 138 -5.64 -13.46 -12.59
C TYR A 138 -4.22 -13.51 -13.19
N TRP A 139 -3.78 -14.71 -13.57
CA TRP A 139 -2.47 -15.04 -14.14
C TRP A 139 -2.40 -14.96 -15.66
N ASP A 140 -3.52 -14.73 -16.34
CA ASP A 140 -3.63 -14.74 -17.81
C ASP A 140 -3.64 -13.32 -18.41
N GLN A 141 -3.44 -12.28 -17.59
CA GLN A 141 -3.41 -10.85 -17.97
C GLN A 141 -2.00 -10.33 -18.21
#